data_AF-A0A8J4YFB1-F1
#
_entry.id   AF-A0A8J4YFB1-F1
#
_cell.length_a   1.000
_cell.length_b   1.000
_cell.length_c   1.000
_cell.angle_alpha   90.00
_cell.angle_beta   90.00
_cell.angle_gamma   90.00
#
_symmetry.space_group_name_H-M   'P 1'
#
loop_
_entity.id
_entity.type
_entity.pdbx_description
1 polymer ?
#
loop_
_entity_poly.entity_id
_entity_poly.type
_entity_poly.pdbx_seq_one_letter_code
_entity_poly.pdbx_strand_id
1 'polypeptide(L)'
;MALSQPHRASALKQQNKKHGTLGHRSKGSITKANRGRVTVKTLSKKNKFEISREQRKNKSKQIRAAKKDEAALRKRSLGSHSNPPFLVCVVPLSPNINPRPVVAALEKCDEAATVAASPQGIIHISSPRFKQRFSLVIPPVNDLYAILDAAKVRTQVADEVHA
;
A
#
# COMPACT_ATOMS: atom_id res chain seq x y z
N MET A 1 54.19 59.34 10.13
CA MET A 1 53.21 58.34 10.62
C MET A 1 53.70 56.96 10.21
N ALA A 2 54.19 56.14 11.16
CA ALA A 2 54.65 54.80 10.87
C ALA A 2 53.46 53.82 10.83
N LEU A 3 53.34 53.07 9.74
CA LEU A 3 52.30 52.05 9.55
C LEU A 3 52.58 50.84 10.46
N SER A 4 51.65 50.50 11.35
CA SER A 4 51.73 49.28 12.16
C SER A 4 51.61 48.04 11.27
N GLN A 5 52.69 47.27 11.15
CA GLN A 5 52.68 45.99 10.46
C GLN A 5 51.81 44.98 11.23
N PRO A 6 50.81 44.32 10.61
CA PRO A 6 50.01 43.32 11.28
C PRO A 6 50.89 42.10 11.61
N HIS A 7 51.00 41.76 12.88
CA HIS A 7 51.77 40.60 13.33
C HIS A 7 51.29 39.31 12.64
N ARG A 8 52.09 38.78 11.72
CA ARG A 8 51.84 37.48 11.08
C ARG A 8 52.19 36.38 12.07
N ALA A 9 51.23 35.50 12.35
CA ALA A 9 51.47 34.35 13.22
C ALA A 9 52.67 33.51 12.71
N SER A 10 53.64 33.24 13.59
CA SER A 10 54.82 32.44 13.25
C SER A 10 54.45 30.97 12.99
N ALA A 11 55.32 30.26 12.26
CA ALA A 11 55.14 28.83 11.94
C ALA A 11 55.09 27.93 13.19
N LEU A 12 55.57 28.43 14.34
CA LEU A 12 55.59 27.74 15.63
C LEU A 12 54.37 28.08 16.51
N LYS A 13 53.37 28.79 15.98
CA LYS A 13 52.19 29.16 16.76
C LYS A 13 51.36 27.92 17.10
N GLN A 14 51.50 27.47 18.34
CA GLN A 14 50.71 26.38 18.91
C GLN A 14 49.22 26.73 18.86
N GLN A 15 48.44 25.90 18.17
CA GLN A 15 46.99 25.98 18.17
C GLN A 15 46.48 25.24 19.41
N ASN A 16 45.74 25.92 20.29
CA ASN A 16 45.14 25.28 21.45
C ASN A 16 44.23 24.11 21.03
N LYS A 17 44.24 23.02 21.83
CA LYS A 17 43.35 21.88 21.62
C LYS A 17 41.91 22.36 21.59
N LYS A 18 41.17 22.00 20.55
CA LYS A 18 39.75 22.32 20.45
C LYS A 18 39.02 21.49 21.50
N HIS A 19 38.31 22.13 22.42
CA HIS A 19 37.41 21.43 23.32
C HIS A 19 36.34 20.70 22.50
N GLY A 20 36.16 19.41 22.77
CA GLY A 20 35.12 18.62 22.13
C GLY A 20 33.77 19.07 22.64
N THR A 21 32.97 19.74 21.81
CA THR A 21 31.55 19.92 22.11
C THR A 21 30.89 18.56 22.03
N LEU A 22 30.51 18.00 23.18
CA LEU A 22 29.78 16.73 23.26
C LEU A 22 28.47 16.87 22.46
N GLY A 23 28.36 16.14 21.35
CA GLY A 23 27.09 15.90 20.65
C GLY A 23 26.49 17.04 19.80
N HIS A 24 26.98 18.27 19.84
CA HIS A 24 26.35 19.40 19.12
C HIS A 24 27.29 20.18 18.21
N ARG A 25 26.97 20.17 16.91
CA ARG A 25 27.60 21.03 15.90
C ARG A 25 26.98 22.42 15.99
N SER A 26 27.78 23.44 16.29
CA SER A 26 27.31 24.84 16.26
C SER A 26 26.98 25.26 14.81
N LYS A 27 26.03 26.19 14.64
CA LYS A 27 25.66 26.73 13.31
C LYS A 27 26.88 27.22 12.52
N GLY A 28 27.84 27.86 13.20
CA GLY A 28 29.11 28.31 12.61
C GLY A 28 30.03 27.17 12.14
N SER A 29 29.99 26.01 12.80
CA SER A 29 30.76 24.82 12.38
C SER A 29 30.19 24.18 11.12
N ILE A 30 28.86 24.23 10.96
CA ILE A 30 28.14 23.72 9.78
C ILE A 30 28.39 24.63 8.58
N THR A 31 28.26 25.94 8.76
CA THR A 31 28.53 26.91 7.68
C THR A 31 30.00 26.90 7.24
N LYS A 32 30.96 26.72 8.17
CA LYS A 32 32.38 26.59 7.84
C LYS A 32 32.70 25.29 7.10
N ALA A 33 32.07 24.17 7.46
CA ALA A 33 32.19 22.91 6.72
C ALA A 33 31.60 23.02 5.30
N ASN A 34 30.53 23.80 5.14
CA ASN A 34 29.86 23.99 3.85
C ASN A 34 30.50 25.12 2.99
N ARG A 35 31.41 25.94 3.53
CA ARG A 35 32.05 27.10 2.86
C ARG A 35 33.26 26.77 1.97
N GLY A 36 33.33 25.55 1.44
CA GLY A 36 33.98 25.32 0.13
C GLY A 36 35.51 25.38 0.06
N ARG A 37 36.26 24.88 1.05
CA ARG A 37 37.66 24.48 0.81
C ARG A 37 37.81 22.97 1.05
N VAL A 38 37.89 22.21 -0.05
CA VAL A 38 38.08 20.75 -0.03
C VAL A 38 39.31 20.42 -0.87
N THR A 39 40.32 19.84 -0.23
CA THR A 39 41.49 19.27 -0.90
C THR A 39 41.09 17.97 -1.62
N VAL A 40 41.53 17.83 -2.88
CA VAL A 40 41.05 16.84 -3.88
C VAL A 40 41.60 15.42 -3.65
N LYS A 41 41.61 14.92 -2.41
CA LYS A 41 42.04 13.53 -2.16
C LYS A 41 40.99 12.86 -1.26
N THR A 42 40.34 11.81 -1.79
CA THR A 42 39.30 10.95 -1.19
C THR A 42 37.82 11.36 -1.36
N LEU A 43 37.35 11.52 -2.60
CA LEU A 43 35.93 11.77 -2.93
C LEU A 43 35.12 10.50 -3.29
N SER A 44 35.46 9.31 -2.74
CA SER A 44 34.63 8.10 -2.92
C SER A 44 33.74 7.74 -1.72
N LYS A 45 33.65 8.60 -0.70
CA LYS A 45 32.73 8.38 0.41
C LYS A 45 31.36 8.95 0.03
N LYS A 46 30.36 8.07 -0.14
CA LYS A 46 28.96 8.49 -0.28
C LYS A 46 28.62 9.43 0.87
N ASN A 47 28.40 10.71 0.58
CA ASN A 47 27.98 11.68 1.58
C ASN A 47 26.70 11.17 2.24
N LYS A 48 26.73 10.90 3.55
CA LYS A 48 25.53 10.57 4.31
C LYS A 48 24.64 11.81 4.32
N PHE A 49 23.68 11.85 3.40
CA PHE A 49 22.67 12.89 3.37
C PHE A 49 21.75 12.70 4.56
N GLU A 50 21.92 13.54 5.58
CA GLU A 50 21.00 13.60 6.71
C GLU A 50 19.69 14.24 6.23
N ILE A 51 18.59 13.49 6.34
CA ILE A 51 17.29 13.88 5.82
C ILE A 51 16.70 14.96 6.73
N SER A 52 16.41 16.13 6.16
CA SER A 52 15.73 17.23 6.88
C SER A 52 14.36 16.78 7.42
N ARG A 53 13.85 17.45 8.46
CA ARG A 53 12.50 17.22 9.01
C ARG A 53 11.42 17.32 7.93
N GLU A 54 11.55 18.28 7.02
CA GLU A 54 10.62 18.47 5.89
C GLU A 54 10.70 17.32 4.89
N GLN A 55 11.90 16.90 4.54
CA GLN A 55 12.13 15.76 3.64
C GLN A 55 11.56 14.46 4.23
N ARG A 56 11.68 14.23 5.56
CA ARG A 56 11.04 13.10 6.25
C ARG A 56 9.51 13.15 6.12
N LYS A 57 8.91 14.33 6.34
CA LYS A 57 7.45 14.53 6.20
C LYS A 57 6.99 14.29 4.76
N ASN A 58 7.72 14.79 3.76
CA ASN A 58 7.40 14.60 2.34
C ASN A 58 7.52 13.13 1.92
N LYS A 59 8.58 12.44 2.33
CA LYS A 59 8.74 11.00 2.09
C LYS A 59 7.58 10.19 2.68
N SER A 60 7.15 10.49 3.90
CA SER A 60 5.99 9.83 4.52
C SER A 60 4.70 10.07 3.72
N LYS A 61 4.45 11.30 3.25
CA LYS A 61 3.31 11.62 2.38
C LYS A 61 3.35 10.83 1.07
N GLN A 62 4.50 10.77 0.41
CA GLN A 62 4.70 10.02 -0.84
C GLN A 62 4.41 8.53 -0.63
N ILE A 63 4.99 7.93 0.41
CA ILE A 63 4.75 6.51 0.74
C ILE A 63 3.27 6.25 1.03
N ARG A 64 2.62 7.15 1.78
CA ARG A 64 1.18 7.01 2.09
C ARG A 64 0.32 7.12 0.83
N ALA A 65 0.61 8.04 -0.07
CA ALA A 65 -0.10 8.19 -1.33
C ALA A 65 0.06 6.93 -2.18
N ALA A 66 1.30 6.49 -2.41
CA ALA A 66 1.59 5.28 -3.19
C ALA A 66 0.88 4.04 -2.64
N LYS A 67 0.90 3.82 -1.31
CA LYS A 67 0.20 2.70 -0.67
C LYS A 67 -1.32 2.77 -0.81
N LYS A 68 -1.89 3.98 -0.75
CA LYS A 68 -3.33 4.18 -0.97
C LYS A 68 -3.72 3.86 -2.40
N ASP A 69 -2.93 4.33 -3.37
CA ASP A 69 -3.18 4.11 -4.79
C ASP A 69 -3.05 2.63 -5.14
N GLU A 70 -2.02 1.96 -4.63
CA GLU A 70 -1.83 0.52 -4.77
C GLU A 70 -3.01 -0.29 -4.19
N ALA A 71 -3.47 0.06 -2.98
CA ALA A 71 -4.63 -0.58 -2.36
C ALA A 71 -5.93 -0.32 -3.15
N ALA A 72 -6.11 0.90 -3.69
CA ALA A 72 -7.26 1.24 -4.51
C ALA A 72 -7.27 0.48 -5.85
N LEU A 73 -6.12 0.37 -6.51
CA LEU A 73 -5.96 -0.40 -7.75
C LEU A 73 -6.25 -1.88 -7.52
N ARG A 74 -5.71 -2.48 -6.45
CA ARG A 74 -6.03 -3.87 -6.07
C ARG A 74 -7.54 -4.07 -5.87
N LYS A 75 -8.21 -3.19 -5.12
CA LYS A 75 -9.65 -3.29 -4.89
C LYS A 75 -10.49 -3.10 -6.16
N ARG A 76 -10.03 -2.25 -7.09
CA ARG A 76 -10.73 -1.98 -8.37
C ARG A 76 -10.54 -3.09 -9.40
N SER A 77 -9.52 -3.94 -9.25
CA SER A 77 -9.19 -5.00 -10.24
C SER A 77 -10.29 -6.04 -10.44
N LEU A 78 -11.26 -6.13 -9.53
CA LEU A 78 -12.38 -7.08 -9.56
C LEU A 78 -13.71 -6.36 -9.36
N GLY A 79 -14.76 -6.89 -9.98
CA GLY A 79 -16.15 -6.47 -9.80
C GLY A 79 -16.56 -5.14 -10.41
N SER A 80 -15.64 -4.38 -11.01
CA SER A 80 -15.96 -3.15 -11.75
C SER A 80 -16.68 -3.46 -13.08
N HIS A 81 -17.20 -2.44 -13.77
CA HIS A 81 -17.88 -2.61 -15.05
C HIS A 81 -17.00 -3.29 -16.11
N SER A 82 -15.74 -2.84 -16.24
CA SER A 82 -14.75 -3.38 -17.20
C SER A 82 -13.97 -4.59 -16.69
N ASN A 83 -14.04 -4.88 -15.40
CA ASN A 83 -13.25 -5.94 -14.77
C ASN A 83 -14.13 -7.19 -14.55
N PRO A 84 -13.54 -8.38 -14.41
CA PRO A 84 -14.31 -9.59 -14.20
C PRO A 84 -15.16 -9.49 -12.92
N PRO A 85 -16.36 -10.10 -12.91
CA PRO A 85 -17.23 -10.10 -11.74
C PRO A 85 -16.61 -10.88 -10.57
N PHE A 86 -17.07 -10.59 -9.34
CA PHE A 86 -16.73 -11.40 -8.18
C PHE A 86 -17.41 -12.76 -8.27
N LEU A 87 -16.62 -13.83 -8.29
CA LEU A 87 -17.09 -15.20 -8.29
C LEU A 87 -17.33 -15.67 -6.84
N VAL A 88 -18.59 -15.90 -6.50
CA VAL A 88 -19.03 -16.36 -5.18
C VAL A 88 -19.56 -17.78 -5.31
N CYS A 89 -19.03 -18.68 -4.49
CA CYS A 89 -19.50 -20.04 -4.39
C CYS A 89 -20.37 -20.17 -3.13
N VAL A 90 -21.62 -20.63 -3.30
CA VAL A 90 -22.57 -20.85 -2.21
C VAL A 90 -22.57 -22.34 -1.89
N VAL A 91 -22.04 -22.72 -0.72
CA VAL A 91 -21.89 -24.12 -0.32
C VAL A 91 -22.80 -24.42 0.87
N PRO A 92 -23.82 -25.29 0.72
CA PRO A 92 -24.60 -25.76 1.85
C PRO A 92 -23.75 -26.72 2.70
N LEU A 93 -23.61 -26.43 3.99
CA LEU A 93 -22.82 -27.24 4.93
C LEU A 93 -23.56 -28.48 5.45
N SER A 94 -24.88 -28.52 5.26
CA SER A 94 -25.74 -29.65 5.65
C SER A 94 -26.55 -30.12 4.44
N PRO A 95 -26.72 -31.43 4.25
CA PRO A 95 -27.47 -31.98 3.11
C PRO A 95 -28.96 -31.61 3.13
N ASN A 96 -29.48 -31.18 4.28
CA ASN A 96 -30.89 -30.79 4.44
C ASN A 96 -31.13 -29.32 4.07
N ILE A 97 -30.09 -28.55 3.76
CA ILE A 97 -30.19 -27.11 3.46
C ILE A 97 -30.25 -26.91 1.95
N ASN A 98 -31.30 -26.21 1.51
CA ASN A 98 -31.43 -25.77 0.13
C ASN A 98 -30.70 -24.42 -0.05
N PRO A 99 -29.70 -24.29 -0.94
CA PRO A 99 -28.97 -23.03 -1.15
C PRO A 99 -29.71 -22.01 -2.06
N ARG A 100 -30.80 -22.43 -2.73
CA ARG A 100 -31.56 -21.56 -3.66
C ARG A 100 -32.25 -20.37 -2.99
N PRO A 101 -32.87 -20.48 -1.80
CA PRO A 101 -33.49 -19.35 -1.10
C PRO A 101 -32.47 -18.24 -0.79
N VAL A 102 -31.22 -18.61 -0.48
CA VAL A 102 -30.14 -17.64 -0.23
C VAL A 102 -29.86 -16.82 -1.48
N VAL A 103 -29.74 -17.48 -2.63
CA VAL A 103 -29.53 -16.77 -3.89
C VAL A 103 -30.72 -15.89 -4.25
N ALA A 104 -31.95 -16.38 -4.06
CA ALA A 104 -33.15 -15.58 -4.26
C ALA A 104 -33.24 -14.37 -3.30
N ALA A 105 -32.74 -14.51 -2.07
CA ALA A 105 -32.65 -13.39 -1.13
C ALA A 105 -31.62 -12.35 -1.60
N LEU A 106 -30.45 -12.81 -2.08
CA LEU A 106 -29.39 -11.94 -2.62
C LEU A 106 -29.84 -11.19 -3.88
N GLU A 107 -30.62 -11.83 -4.75
CA GLU A 107 -31.25 -11.19 -5.92
C GLU A 107 -32.21 -10.07 -5.50
N LYS A 108 -32.98 -10.28 -4.43
CA LYS A 108 -33.98 -9.32 -3.93
C LYS A 108 -33.40 -8.22 -3.05
N CYS A 109 -32.12 -8.29 -2.67
CA CYS A 109 -31.48 -7.27 -1.82
C CYS A 109 -31.38 -5.89 -2.51
N ASP A 110 -31.38 -5.84 -3.84
CA ASP A 110 -31.28 -4.60 -4.59
C ASP A 110 -32.30 -4.59 -5.74
N GLU A 111 -33.36 -3.80 -5.60
CA GLU A 111 -34.44 -3.67 -6.60
C GLU A 111 -33.94 -3.13 -7.96
N ALA A 112 -32.83 -2.39 -7.95
CA ALA A 112 -32.22 -1.86 -9.16
C ALA A 112 -31.18 -2.80 -9.78
N ALA A 113 -30.90 -3.95 -9.16
CA ALA A 113 -29.91 -4.89 -9.68
C ALA A 113 -30.42 -5.61 -10.93
N THR A 114 -29.53 -5.78 -11.90
CA THR A 114 -29.81 -6.60 -13.08
C THR A 114 -29.33 -8.02 -12.82
N VAL A 115 -30.26 -8.97 -12.93
CA VAL A 115 -30.00 -10.40 -12.74
C VAL A 115 -30.07 -11.09 -14.10
N ALA A 116 -29.04 -11.88 -14.43
CA ALA A 116 -29.00 -12.70 -15.63
C ALA A 116 -28.60 -14.13 -15.27
N ALA A 117 -29.41 -15.11 -15.65
CA ALA A 117 -29.11 -16.52 -15.44
C ALA A 117 -28.46 -17.11 -16.70
N SER A 118 -27.32 -17.77 -16.52
CA SER A 118 -26.67 -18.57 -17.55
C SER A 118 -27.34 -19.95 -17.67
N PRO A 119 -27.41 -20.55 -18.87
CA PRO A 119 -27.89 -21.92 -19.07
C PRO A 119 -27.16 -22.96 -18.21
N GLN A 120 -25.93 -22.67 -17.77
CA GLN A 120 -25.10 -23.53 -16.93
C GLN A 120 -25.44 -23.44 -15.42
N GLY A 121 -26.50 -22.71 -15.05
CA GLY A 121 -26.91 -22.54 -13.65
C GLY A 121 -26.10 -21.49 -12.88
N ILE A 122 -25.32 -20.65 -13.58
CA ILE A 122 -24.58 -19.53 -13.00
C ILE A 122 -25.48 -18.30 -13.00
N ILE A 123 -25.57 -17.62 -11.86
CA ILE A 123 -26.42 -16.42 -11.71
C ILE A 123 -25.52 -15.19 -11.64
N HIS A 124 -25.70 -14.27 -12.57
CA HIS A 124 -24.96 -13.00 -12.63
C HIS A 124 -25.82 -11.88 -12.06
N ILE A 125 -25.30 -11.17 -11.06
CA ILE A 125 -25.97 -10.03 -10.42
C ILE A 125 -25.11 -8.80 -10.62
N SER A 126 -25.68 -7.75 -11.20
CA SER A 126 -25.01 -6.45 -11.32
C SER A 126 -25.78 -5.40 -10.53
N SER A 127 -25.21 -4.97 -9.41
CA SER A 127 -25.81 -3.93 -8.55
C SER A 127 -25.28 -2.55 -8.97
N PRO A 128 -26.13 -1.66 -9.50
CA PRO A 128 -25.72 -0.28 -9.80
C PRO A 128 -25.44 0.51 -8.53
N ARG A 129 -26.09 0.17 -7.40
CA ARG A 129 -25.91 0.84 -6.10
C ARG A 129 -24.48 0.66 -5.58
N PHE A 130 -23.98 -0.57 -5.58
CA PHE A 130 -22.61 -0.87 -5.16
C PHE A 130 -21.58 -0.67 -6.28
N LYS A 131 -22.04 -0.46 -7.52
CA LYS A 131 -21.21 -0.42 -8.74
C LYS A 131 -20.35 -1.67 -8.86
N GLN A 132 -20.92 -2.81 -8.48
CA GLN A 132 -20.25 -4.10 -8.40
C GLN A 132 -21.04 -5.19 -9.10
N ARG A 133 -20.30 -6.12 -9.70
CA ARG A 133 -20.84 -7.28 -10.41
C ARG A 133 -20.42 -8.56 -9.69
N PHE A 134 -21.36 -9.47 -9.53
CA PHE A 134 -21.22 -10.77 -8.88
C PHE A 134 -21.64 -11.88 -9.82
N SER A 135 -21.04 -13.06 -9.65
CA SER A 135 -21.39 -14.29 -10.34
C SER A 135 -21.46 -15.39 -9.29
N LEU A 136 -22.65 -15.93 -9.09
CA LEU A 136 -22.96 -16.92 -8.07
C LEU A 136 -22.96 -18.30 -8.72
N VAL A 137 -22.25 -19.24 -8.10
CA VAL A 137 -22.22 -20.65 -8.50
C VAL A 137 -22.63 -21.51 -7.31
N ILE A 138 -23.55 -22.43 -7.57
CA ILE A 138 -24.00 -23.44 -6.60
C ILE A 138 -23.47 -24.79 -7.07
N PRO A 139 -22.42 -25.35 -6.44
CA PRO A 139 -21.97 -26.70 -6.74
C PRO A 139 -23.01 -27.73 -6.26
N PRO A 140 -23.04 -28.93 -6.87
CA PRO A 140 -23.94 -30.00 -6.45
C PRO A 140 -23.61 -30.46 -5.01
N VAL A 141 -24.67 -30.59 -4.22
CA VAL A 141 -24.61 -31.08 -2.83
C VAL A 141 -24.24 -32.56 -2.89
N ASN A 142 -23.22 -32.98 -2.15
CA ASN A 142 -22.64 -34.34 -2.10
C ASN A 142 -21.53 -34.66 -3.12
N ASP A 143 -21.12 -33.73 -3.98
CA ASP A 143 -19.91 -33.91 -4.79
C ASP A 143 -18.75 -33.08 -4.24
N LEU A 144 -17.86 -33.76 -3.50
CA LEU A 144 -16.68 -33.15 -2.91
C LEU A 144 -15.78 -32.50 -3.98
N TYR A 145 -15.60 -33.15 -5.12
CA TYR A 145 -14.68 -32.66 -6.16
C TYR A 145 -15.25 -31.41 -6.82
N ALA A 146 -16.54 -31.39 -7.15
CA ALA A 146 -17.17 -30.20 -7.70
C ALA A 146 -17.13 -29.00 -6.71
N ILE A 147 -17.31 -29.26 -5.41
CA ILE A 147 -17.18 -28.23 -4.38
C ILE A 147 -15.74 -27.70 -4.33
N LEU A 148 -14.74 -28.58 -4.34
CA LEU A 148 -13.32 -28.20 -4.31
C LEU A 148 -12.89 -27.43 -5.56
N ASP A 149 -13.37 -27.84 -6.74
CA ASP A 149 -13.07 -27.16 -8.00
C ASP A 149 -13.69 -25.75 -8.04
N ALA A 150 -14.95 -25.62 -7.63
CA ALA A 150 -15.58 -24.30 -7.47
C ALA A 150 -14.86 -23.47 -6.38
N ALA A 151 -14.42 -24.11 -5.30
CA ALA A 151 -13.72 -23.49 -4.19
C ALA A 151 -12.33 -22.96 -4.56
N LYS A 152 -11.65 -23.61 -5.51
CA LYS A 152 -10.31 -23.23 -5.96
C LYS A 152 -10.31 -21.94 -6.77
N VAL A 153 -11.34 -21.73 -7.58
CA VAL A 153 -11.41 -20.60 -8.54
C VAL A 153 -12.16 -19.39 -7.95
N ARG A 154 -12.94 -19.58 -6.89
CA ARG A 154 -13.73 -18.51 -6.28
C ARG A 154 -12.87 -17.37 -5.73
N THR A 155 -13.48 -16.18 -5.71
CA THR A 155 -12.91 -15.01 -5.05
C THR A 155 -13.43 -14.84 -3.63
N GLN A 156 -14.65 -15.33 -3.34
CA GLN A 156 -15.25 -15.31 -2.01
C GLN A 156 -16.06 -16.59 -1.73
N VAL A 157 -16.14 -16.95 -0.45
CA VAL A 157 -16.93 -18.09 0.07
C VAL A 157 -18.08 -17.53 0.88
N ALA A 158 -19.31 -17.97 0.58
CA ALA A 158 -20.46 -17.75 1.43
C ALA A 158 -20.76 -19.07 2.15
N ASP A 159 -20.30 -19.18 3.40
CA ASP A 159 -20.60 -20.30 4.28
C ASP A 159 -21.81 -19.94 5.15
N GLU A 160 -22.86 -20.74 5.10
CA GLU A 160 -24.07 -20.50 5.90
C GLU A 160 -24.00 -21.35 7.18
N VAL A 161 -23.72 -20.69 8.30
CA VAL A 161 -23.81 -21.28 9.66
C VAL A 161 -25.13 -20.81 10.26
N HIS A 162 -26.21 -21.57 10.05
CA HIS A 162 -27.44 -21.32 10.78
C HIS A 162 -27.32 -21.91 12.19
N ALA A 163 -27.41 -21.04 13.20
CA ALA A 163 -27.77 -21.36 14.58
C ALA A 163 -29.30 -21.34 14.74
#